data_AF-A0A942M4D4-F1
#
_entry.id   AF-A0A942M4D4-F1
#
_cell.length_a   1.000
_cell.length_b   1.000
_cell.length_c   1.000
_cell.angle_alpha   90.00
_cell.angle_beta   90.00
_cell.angle_gamma   90.00
#
_symmetry.space_group_name_H-M   'P 1'
#
loop_
_entity.id
_entity.type
_entity.pdbx_description
1 polymer ?
#
loop_
_entity_poly.entity_id
_entity_poly.type
_entity_poly.pdbx_seq_one_letter_code
_entity_poly.pdbx_strand_id
1 'polypeptide(L)'
;MSKYFIFIILFLISTFCTNVSVSQETQDSTEIIIEPENPAVRSLDSLAALLRAKNFPDYKNNRIASTQFPKDFIPEYSDSIYKARIEEINQRTPMKFTYNYRVKSFINLYAKNRRELTERVLGLSELHFPYFEEQLDKYDLPLELKYIAVIESALNPVARSRAGATGIWQFMLGTGRMYGLQVNSLVDDRADVQKATVAACRHFRDLYNIYGDWFLALAAYNAGPGNVNRAIRRAGGVKDFWAISSYLPRETRNYVPAFIAVAYVMEFSDEHNLYPIPAPYSYHDIDTIHVKHMLSFKAVSEIVGVPYDHLRYLNPAFRKGLIPQNNKEAYILRIPKDYTGVFLTNEEKIYNHKSTEQLRHEEMVAKSSETTIHVVRSGEVLGSIARKYGTSVREIQQLNNLKGTTIRTGQKLIVKAPNPLSLPNINTDNNVHIVKSGESLGIVASKYKVSISDLKDWNNLTGNMIHPGQNLIVRRAAVASTSKVKNAEIQDSDVEIVFDDIIEEEDSDEMLDEENNYFLYIVKQGDTLLDIASRYENITVEDIIELNDIEDTEELLEGQTLKILLP
;
A
#
# COMPACT_ATOMS: atom_id res chain seq x y z
N MET A 1 90.80 -53.57 15.86
CA MET A 1 90.04 -54.35 14.86
C MET A 1 88.56 -54.28 15.24
N SER A 2 87.74 -53.71 14.34
CA SER A 2 86.34 -54.10 14.00
C SER A 2 85.48 -54.70 15.13
N LYS A 3 84.28 -54.21 15.48
CA LYS A 3 83.15 -53.80 14.64
C LYS A 3 82.14 -52.97 15.46
N TYR A 4 81.47 -52.07 14.74
CA TYR A 4 80.29 -51.32 15.13
C TYR A 4 79.14 -52.22 15.61
N PHE A 5 78.48 -51.83 16.70
CA PHE A 5 77.04 -52.07 16.89
C PHE A 5 76.45 -50.93 17.74
N ILE A 6 75.79 -50.02 17.05
CA ILE A 6 74.98 -48.93 17.63
C ILE A 6 73.66 -49.57 18.08
N PHE A 7 73.42 -49.61 19.39
CA PHE A 7 72.11 -49.96 19.94
C PHE A 7 71.33 -48.68 20.23
N ILE A 8 70.37 -48.38 19.35
CA ILE A 8 69.34 -47.37 19.55
C ILE A 8 68.35 -47.94 20.57
N ILE A 9 68.30 -47.35 21.75
CA ILE A 9 67.23 -47.59 22.73
C ILE A 9 66.04 -46.74 22.30
N LEU A 10 65.01 -47.41 21.74
CA LEU A 10 63.68 -46.86 21.54
C LEU A 10 63.04 -46.60 22.92
N PHE A 11 62.93 -45.35 23.32
CA PHE A 11 62.04 -44.95 24.41
C PHE A 11 60.64 -44.72 23.82
N LEU A 12 59.75 -45.68 24.09
CA LEU A 12 58.31 -45.55 23.88
C LEU A 12 57.79 -44.47 24.84
N ILE A 13 57.67 -43.23 24.34
CA ILE A 13 56.85 -42.20 24.99
C ILE A 13 55.41 -42.50 24.57
N SER A 14 54.65 -43.12 25.47
CA SER A 14 53.20 -43.18 25.40
C SER A 14 52.64 -41.77 25.56
N THR A 15 52.43 -41.07 24.45
CA THR A 15 51.58 -39.89 24.42
C THR A 15 50.16 -40.32 24.79
N PHE A 16 49.71 -39.93 25.98
CA PHE A 16 48.30 -39.76 26.26
C PHE A 16 47.77 -38.69 25.29
N CYS A 17 47.30 -39.11 24.13
CA CYS A 17 46.38 -38.30 23.33
C CYS A 17 45.09 -38.23 24.12
N THR A 18 44.89 -37.15 24.87
CA THR A 18 43.53 -36.71 25.15
C THR A 18 42.92 -36.42 23.77
N ASN A 19 41.98 -37.27 23.37
CA ASN A 19 41.04 -36.95 22.30
C ASN A 19 40.26 -35.71 22.77
N VAL A 20 40.83 -34.53 22.57
CA VAL A 20 40.03 -33.34 22.34
C VAL A 20 39.33 -33.65 21.03
N SER A 21 38.10 -34.14 21.16
CA SER A 21 37.14 -34.10 20.09
C SER A 21 37.05 -32.63 19.69
N VAL A 22 37.85 -32.24 18.69
CA VAL A 22 37.58 -31.07 17.88
C VAL A 22 36.19 -31.35 17.35
N SER A 23 35.19 -30.74 17.98
CA SER A 23 33.87 -30.66 17.39
C SER A 23 34.13 -30.07 16.03
N GLN A 24 33.96 -30.88 14.98
CA GLN A 24 33.79 -30.36 13.65
C GLN A 24 32.78 -29.24 13.80
N GLU A 25 33.22 -27.98 13.61
CA GLU A 25 32.30 -26.92 13.25
C GLU A 25 31.64 -27.44 11.99
N THR A 26 30.46 -28.03 12.17
CA THR A 26 29.53 -28.27 11.09
C THR A 26 29.34 -26.91 10.46
N GLN A 27 29.94 -26.73 9.30
CA GLN A 27 29.66 -25.67 8.37
C GLN A 27 28.18 -25.81 8.02
N ASP A 28 27.33 -25.28 8.89
CA ASP A 28 25.89 -25.23 8.69
C ASP A 28 25.65 -24.10 7.69
N SER A 29 25.95 -24.41 6.43
CA SER A 29 25.60 -23.61 5.26
C SER A 29 24.11 -23.70 4.98
N THR A 30 23.26 -23.74 6.02
CA THR A 30 21.83 -23.56 5.85
C THR A 30 21.62 -22.11 5.46
N GLU A 31 21.56 -21.86 4.15
CA GLU A 31 20.96 -20.65 3.62
C GLU A 31 19.60 -20.49 4.29
N ILE A 32 19.49 -19.52 5.19
CA ILE A 32 18.21 -19.20 5.79
C ILE A 32 17.34 -18.67 4.67
N ILE A 33 16.27 -19.38 4.38
CA ILE A 33 15.22 -18.87 3.51
C ILE A 33 14.55 -17.72 4.26
N ILE A 34 14.86 -16.49 3.84
CA ILE A 34 14.17 -15.29 4.31
C ILE A 34 12.76 -15.33 3.71
N GLU A 35 11.76 -15.54 4.57
CA GLU A 35 10.36 -15.64 4.13
C GLU A 35 9.90 -14.34 3.44
N PRO A 36 9.09 -14.41 2.36
CA PRO A 36 8.60 -13.22 1.65
C PRO A 36 7.80 -12.24 2.53
N GLU A 37 7.16 -12.74 3.58
CA GLU A 37 6.40 -11.92 4.53
C GLU A 37 7.29 -11.16 5.53
N ASN A 38 8.62 -11.36 5.50
CA ASN A 38 9.53 -10.60 6.33
C ASN A 38 9.47 -9.10 5.98
N PRO A 39 9.42 -8.19 6.98
CA PRO A 39 9.32 -6.75 6.74
C PRO A 39 10.38 -6.20 5.78
N ALA A 40 11.64 -6.65 5.89
CA ALA A 40 12.74 -6.23 5.03
C ALA A 40 12.51 -6.60 3.55
N VAL A 41 11.94 -7.77 3.27
CA VAL A 41 11.64 -8.20 1.91
C VAL A 41 10.43 -7.43 1.38
N ARG A 42 9.36 -7.37 2.17
CA ARG A 42 8.12 -6.69 1.81
C ARG A 42 8.33 -5.21 1.52
N SER A 43 9.18 -4.54 2.29
CA SER A 43 9.45 -3.11 2.09
C SER A 43 10.21 -2.85 0.79
N LEU A 44 11.21 -3.67 0.47
CA LEU A 44 11.90 -3.62 -0.82
C LEU A 44 10.96 -3.92 -1.99
N ASP A 45 10.10 -4.93 -1.87
CA ASP A 45 9.11 -5.25 -2.90
C ASP A 45 8.07 -4.10 -3.06
N SER A 46 7.68 -3.46 -1.96
CA SER A 46 6.82 -2.27 -1.99
C SER A 46 7.49 -1.08 -2.68
N LEU A 47 8.79 -0.88 -2.49
CA LEU A 47 9.55 0.14 -3.20
C LEU A 47 9.66 -0.20 -4.70
N ALA A 48 9.95 -1.45 -5.04
CA ALA A 48 9.99 -1.90 -6.42
C ALA A 48 8.65 -1.67 -7.14
N ALA A 49 7.53 -1.92 -6.46
CA ALA A 49 6.19 -1.65 -6.99
C ALA A 49 5.94 -0.14 -7.18
N LEU A 50 6.37 0.70 -6.22
CA LEU A 50 6.23 2.15 -6.30
C LEU A 50 7.00 2.72 -7.51
N LEU A 51 8.23 2.26 -7.73
CA LEU A 51 9.08 2.74 -8.82
C LEU A 51 8.55 2.38 -10.22
N ARG A 52 7.70 1.35 -10.32
CA ARG A 52 7.00 1.00 -11.57
C ARG A 52 5.70 1.77 -11.75
N ALA A 53 5.21 2.47 -10.73
CA ALA A 53 3.97 3.21 -10.82
C ALA A 53 4.19 4.49 -11.65
N LYS A 54 3.27 4.79 -12.57
CA LYS A 54 3.33 5.96 -13.47
C LYS A 54 3.46 7.32 -12.76
N ASN A 55 3.15 7.39 -11.46
CA ASN A 55 3.12 8.63 -10.69
C ASN A 55 4.41 8.87 -9.87
N PHE A 56 5.45 8.04 -10.05
CA PHE A 56 6.77 8.33 -9.52
C PHE A 56 7.52 9.13 -10.59
N PRO A 57 8.03 10.33 -10.28
CA PRO A 57 8.64 11.14 -11.32
C PRO A 57 9.85 10.40 -11.91
N ASP A 58 9.88 10.30 -13.24
CA ASP A 58 10.85 9.51 -13.99
C ASP A 58 12.20 10.24 -14.01
N TYR A 59 13.22 9.62 -13.42
CA TYR A 59 14.59 10.11 -13.47
C TYR A 59 15.52 9.01 -13.94
N LYS A 60 16.37 9.38 -14.90
CA LYS A 60 17.38 8.50 -15.47
C LYS A 60 18.27 7.94 -14.35
N ASN A 61 18.54 6.65 -14.43
CA ASN A 61 19.47 5.97 -13.56
C ASN A 61 20.91 6.48 -13.81
N ASN A 62 21.24 7.62 -13.19
CA ASN A 62 22.56 8.21 -13.20
C ASN A 62 23.35 7.71 -11.97
N ARG A 63 23.54 6.39 -11.88
CA ARG A 63 24.39 5.78 -10.86
C ARG A 63 25.79 6.39 -10.94
N ILE A 64 26.27 6.94 -9.82
CA ILE A 64 27.66 7.40 -9.71
C ILE A 64 28.55 6.15 -9.76
N ALA A 65 29.50 6.12 -10.70
CA ALA A 65 30.36 4.96 -10.90
C ALA A 65 31.48 4.92 -9.85
N SER A 66 31.71 3.74 -9.25
CA SER A 66 32.89 3.47 -8.43
C SER A 66 34.17 3.64 -9.24
N THR A 67 35.20 4.21 -8.62
CA THR A 67 36.58 4.10 -9.12
C THR A 67 37.31 2.86 -8.57
N GLN A 68 36.74 2.19 -7.56
CA GLN A 68 37.35 1.06 -6.85
C GLN A 68 36.95 -0.30 -7.44
N PHE A 69 35.71 -0.44 -7.92
CA PHE A 69 35.18 -1.71 -8.43
C PHE A 69 34.56 -1.56 -9.82
N PRO A 70 34.64 -2.59 -10.69
CA PRO A 70 33.82 -2.64 -11.90
C PRO A 70 32.32 -2.56 -11.58
N LYS A 71 31.52 -1.94 -12.46
CA LYS A 71 30.09 -1.63 -12.24
C LYS A 71 29.24 -2.79 -11.69
N ASP A 72 29.47 -4.00 -12.19
CA ASP A 72 28.67 -5.20 -11.87
C ASP A 72 29.40 -6.18 -10.96
N PHE A 73 30.58 -5.82 -10.46
CA PHE A 73 31.32 -6.64 -9.51
C PHE A 73 30.63 -6.62 -8.14
N ILE A 74 30.42 -7.80 -7.56
CA ILE A 74 29.82 -7.96 -6.22
C ILE A 74 30.92 -8.45 -5.28
N PRO A 75 31.47 -7.59 -4.41
CA PRO A 75 32.47 -7.99 -3.43
C PRO A 75 31.89 -9.02 -2.44
N GLU A 76 32.67 -10.04 -2.11
CA GLU A 76 32.36 -11.00 -1.05
C GLU A 76 33.51 -11.06 -0.05
N TYR A 77 33.17 -11.16 1.23
CA TYR A 77 34.13 -11.07 2.33
C TYR A 77 34.04 -12.30 3.23
N SER A 78 35.14 -12.59 3.94
CA SER A 78 35.12 -13.60 5.00
C SER A 78 34.33 -13.12 6.21
N ASP A 79 33.81 -14.06 7.01
CA ASP A 79 33.10 -13.78 8.27
C ASP A 79 33.90 -12.89 9.23
N SER A 80 35.22 -13.02 9.22
CA SER A 80 36.11 -12.20 10.04
C SER A 80 36.04 -10.71 9.69
N ILE A 81 35.88 -10.37 8.41
CA ILE A 81 35.76 -8.99 7.93
C ILE A 81 34.40 -8.41 8.33
N TYR A 82 33.32 -9.17 8.13
CA TYR A 82 31.98 -8.76 8.56
C TYR A 82 31.94 -8.49 10.08
N LYS A 83 32.55 -9.37 10.86
CA LYS A 83 32.65 -9.21 12.32
C LYS A 83 33.46 -7.98 12.72
N ALA A 84 34.61 -7.74 12.08
CA ALA A 84 35.47 -6.59 12.36
C ALA A 84 34.76 -5.26 12.08
N ARG A 85 34.06 -5.15 10.95
CA ARG A 85 33.28 -3.96 10.56
C ARG A 85 32.07 -3.72 11.48
N ILE A 86 31.38 -4.78 11.93
CA ILE A 86 30.32 -4.62 12.95
C ILE A 86 30.91 -4.13 14.28
N GLU A 87 32.12 -4.57 14.64
CA GLU A 87 32.79 -4.07 15.83
C GLU A 87 33.21 -2.59 15.70
N GLU A 88 33.55 -2.13 14.50
CA GLU A 88 33.80 -0.71 14.22
C GLU A 88 32.53 0.14 14.41
N ILE A 89 31.36 -0.37 14.02
CA ILE A 89 30.07 0.27 14.34
C ILE A 89 29.88 0.34 15.86
N ASN A 90 30.09 -0.78 16.59
CA ASN A 90 29.92 -0.86 18.05
C ASN A 90 30.75 0.17 18.83
N GLN A 91 31.88 0.63 18.29
CA GLN A 91 32.71 1.67 18.93
C GLN A 91 32.05 3.05 18.93
N ARG A 92 31.03 3.27 18.10
CA ARG A 92 30.40 4.57 17.84
C ARG A 92 28.93 4.64 18.20
N THR A 93 28.31 3.52 18.58
CA THR A 93 26.88 3.46 18.94
C THR A 93 26.68 2.90 20.35
N PRO A 94 25.65 3.35 21.09
CA PRO A 94 25.23 2.70 22.33
C PRO A 94 24.55 1.33 22.11
N MET A 95 24.29 0.93 20.86
CA MET A 95 23.65 -0.35 20.53
C MET A 95 24.69 -1.45 20.27
N LYS A 96 24.67 -2.55 21.04
CA LYS A 96 25.63 -3.64 20.86
C LYS A 96 25.24 -4.57 19.71
N PHE A 97 25.73 -4.32 18.50
CA PHE A 97 25.50 -5.15 17.32
C PHE A 97 26.26 -6.47 17.41
N THR A 98 25.59 -7.54 17.01
CA THR A 98 26.12 -8.91 17.06
C THR A 98 26.16 -9.49 15.66
N TYR A 99 27.35 -9.91 15.22
CA TYR A 99 27.47 -10.73 14.02
C TYR A 99 26.98 -12.17 14.28
N ASN A 100 26.17 -12.70 13.36
CA ASN A 100 25.81 -14.11 13.28
C ASN A 100 25.30 -14.45 11.87
N TYR A 101 25.06 -15.74 11.62
CA TYR A 101 24.62 -16.24 10.32
C TYR A 101 23.31 -15.59 9.82
N ARG A 102 22.35 -15.25 10.70
CA ARG A 102 21.11 -14.53 10.32
C ARG A 102 21.40 -13.13 9.82
N VAL A 103 22.27 -12.40 10.54
CA VAL A 103 22.72 -11.06 10.11
C VAL A 103 23.39 -11.15 8.76
N LYS A 104 24.30 -12.12 8.54
CA LYS A 104 24.95 -12.34 7.25
C LYS A 104 23.94 -12.62 6.12
N SER A 105 22.90 -13.42 6.37
CA SER A 105 21.85 -13.67 5.36
C SER A 105 21.13 -12.39 4.95
N PHE A 106 20.83 -11.49 5.89
CA PHE A 106 20.24 -10.19 5.56
C PHE A 106 21.25 -9.24 4.89
N ILE A 107 22.54 -9.28 5.27
CA ILE A 107 23.58 -8.52 4.55
C ILE A 107 23.59 -8.95 3.09
N ASN A 108 23.56 -10.26 2.80
CA ASN A 108 23.49 -10.78 1.44
C ASN A 108 22.18 -10.35 0.73
N LEU A 109 21.04 -10.33 1.43
CA LEU A 109 19.78 -9.86 0.86
C LEU A 109 19.94 -8.45 0.26
N TYR A 110 20.44 -7.50 1.05
CA TYR A 110 20.59 -6.10 0.64
C TYR A 110 21.78 -5.91 -0.31
N ALA A 111 22.97 -6.41 0.05
CA ALA A 111 24.20 -6.18 -0.69
C ALA A 111 24.38 -7.05 -1.94
N LYS A 112 23.65 -8.16 -2.08
CA LYS A 112 23.78 -9.08 -3.23
C LYS A 112 22.47 -9.32 -3.97
N ASN A 113 21.38 -9.65 -3.27
CA ASN A 113 20.15 -10.10 -3.93
C ASN A 113 19.20 -8.96 -4.34
N ARG A 114 19.29 -7.80 -3.70
CA ARG A 114 18.42 -6.63 -3.89
C ARG A 114 19.21 -5.33 -4.06
N ARG A 115 20.33 -5.41 -4.80
CA ARG A 115 21.31 -4.32 -4.97
C ARG A 115 20.67 -3.02 -5.48
N GLU A 116 19.99 -3.06 -6.62
CA GLU A 116 19.39 -1.86 -7.21
C GLU A 116 18.40 -1.17 -6.25
N LEU A 117 17.58 -1.95 -5.53
CA LEU A 117 16.66 -1.38 -4.54
C LEU A 117 17.41 -0.79 -3.35
N THR A 118 18.51 -1.40 -2.93
CA THR A 118 19.39 -0.85 -1.89
C THR A 118 20.04 0.45 -2.34
N GLU A 119 20.49 0.54 -3.60
CA GLU A 119 21.02 1.76 -4.21
C GLU A 119 19.98 2.88 -4.27
N ARG A 120 18.71 2.55 -4.51
CA ARG A 120 17.61 3.52 -4.43
C ARG A 120 17.29 3.95 -3.00
N VAL A 121 17.38 3.03 -2.03
CA VAL A 121 17.28 3.38 -0.61
C VAL A 121 18.43 4.34 -0.22
N LEU A 122 19.66 4.12 -0.71
CA LEU A 122 20.77 5.04 -0.52
C LEU A 122 20.44 6.43 -1.08
N GLY A 123 19.88 6.54 -2.29
CA GLY A 123 19.45 7.84 -2.83
C GLY A 123 18.31 8.49 -2.05
N LEU A 124 17.31 7.72 -1.63
CA LEU A 124 16.21 8.23 -0.77
C LEU A 124 16.72 8.65 0.62
N SER A 125 17.85 8.12 1.07
CA SER A 125 18.43 8.50 2.35
C SER A 125 18.88 9.97 2.37
N GLU A 126 19.36 10.50 1.24
CA GLU A 126 19.74 11.92 1.10
C GLU A 126 18.55 12.88 1.26
N LEU A 127 17.33 12.39 1.01
CA LEU A 127 16.10 13.13 1.21
C LEU A 127 15.60 13.09 2.66
N HIS A 128 15.75 11.94 3.34
CA HIS A 128 15.05 11.68 4.60
C HIS A 128 15.96 11.68 5.84
N PHE A 129 17.18 11.17 5.73
CA PHE A 129 18.06 10.97 6.88
C PHE A 129 18.48 12.26 7.60
N PRO A 130 18.77 13.39 6.91
CA PRO A 130 19.12 14.63 7.62
C PRO A 130 18.08 15.03 8.66
N TYR A 131 16.79 14.95 8.31
CA TYR A 131 15.71 15.23 9.25
C TYR A 131 15.55 14.15 10.32
N PHE A 132 15.75 12.87 9.98
CA PHE A 132 15.67 11.78 10.95
C PHE A 132 16.75 11.92 12.02
N GLU A 133 17.98 12.21 11.62
CA GLU A 133 19.12 12.41 12.51
C GLU A 133 18.93 13.62 13.41
N GLU A 134 18.45 14.75 12.86
CA GLU A 134 18.09 15.93 13.65
C GLU A 134 17.07 15.59 14.75
N GLN A 135 16.01 14.84 14.42
CA GLN A 135 15.01 14.48 15.42
C GLN A 135 15.54 13.42 16.40
N LEU A 136 16.27 12.40 15.94
CA LEU A 136 16.84 11.37 16.84
C LEU A 136 17.78 12.00 17.86
N ASP A 137 18.66 12.90 17.42
CA ASP A 137 19.57 13.67 18.30
C ASP A 137 18.80 14.54 19.29
N LYS A 138 17.78 15.28 18.82
CA LYS A 138 16.90 16.10 19.68
C LYS A 138 16.20 15.29 20.78
N TYR A 139 15.90 14.01 20.53
CA TYR A 139 15.28 13.12 21.51
C TYR A 139 16.28 12.28 22.32
N ASP A 140 17.58 12.50 22.16
CA ASP A 140 18.68 11.75 22.78
C ASP A 140 18.57 10.24 22.48
N LEU A 141 18.38 9.91 21.20
CA LEU A 141 18.20 8.56 20.70
C LEU A 141 19.37 8.13 19.80
N PRO A 142 19.72 6.82 19.74
CA PRO A 142 20.72 6.32 18.81
C PRO A 142 20.35 6.64 17.36
N LEU A 143 21.29 7.20 16.60
CA LEU A 143 21.05 7.60 15.20
C LEU A 143 20.77 6.39 14.30
N GLU A 144 21.23 5.20 14.66
CA GLU A 144 20.98 3.96 13.92
C GLU A 144 19.49 3.62 13.83
N LEU A 145 18.64 4.15 14.73
CA LEU A 145 17.19 3.93 14.67
C LEU A 145 16.56 4.45 13.37
N LYS A 146 17.23 5.34 12.62
CA LYS A 146 16.81 5.75 11.27
C LYS A 146 16.66 4.55 10.32
N TYR A 147 17.44 3.48 10.51
CA TYR A 147 17.38 2.27 9.69
C TYR A 147 16.11 1.44 9.89
N ILE A 148 15.33 1.69 10.95
CA ILE A 148 13.99 1.11 11.08
C ILE A 148 13.12 1.53 9.90
N ALA A 149 13.18 2.79 9.46
CA ALA A 149 12.39 3.27 8.32
C ALA A 149 12.73 2.54 7.01
N VAL A 150 13.99 2.09 6.85
CA VAL A 150 14.40 1.24 5.73
C VAL A 150 13.76 -0.14 5.81
N ILE A 151 13.72 -0.77 6.99
CA ILE A 151 13.09 -2.08 7.17
C ILE A 151 11.59 -2.00 6.98
N GLU A 152 10.95 -0.97 7.56
CA GLU A 152 9.49 -0.83 7.59
C GLU A 152 8.92 -0.52 6.21
N SER A 153 9.57 0.35 5.44
CA SER A 153 9.01 0.86 4.18
C SER A 153 10.02 1.04 3.05
N ALA A 154 11.31 0.73 3.27
CA ALA A 154 12.37 1.07 2.33
C ALA A 154 12.36 2.57 1.98
N LEU A 155 12.10 3.40 3.01
CA LEU A 155 11.96 4.85 2.93
C LEU A 155 10.80 5.34 2.05
N ASN A 156 9.75 4.52 1.88
CA ASN A 156 8.56 4.89 1.12
C ASN A 156 7.48 5.53 2.01
N PRO A 157 7.20 6.84 1.88
CA PRO A 157 6.24 7.52 2.74
C PRO A 157 4.76 7.25 2.39
N VAL A 158 4.47 6.60 1.26
CA VAL A 158 3.11 6.17 0.89
C VAL A 158 2.87 4.67 1.10
N ALA A 159 3.85 3.94 1.64
CA ALA A 159 3.74 2.50 1.87
C ALA A 159 2.55 2.15 2.77
N ARG A 160 1.80 1.10 2.39
CA ARG A 160 0.68 0.57 3.17
C ARG A 160 0.76 -0.95 3.29
N SER A 161 0.72 -1.45 4.51
CA SER A 161 0.68 -2.90 4.75
C SER A 161 -0.74 -3.46 4.61
N ARG A 162 -0.85 -4.77 4.42
CA ARG A 162 -2.15 -5.49 4.41
C ARG A 162 -2.94 -5.29 5.71
N ALA A 163 -2.25 -5.07 6.83
CA ALA A 163 -2.86 -4.82 8.14
C ALA A 163 -3.26 -3.34 8.34
N GLY A 164 -2.93 -2.44 7.42
CA GLY A 164 -3.24 -1.02 7.49
C GLY A 164 -2.19 -0.16 8.19
N ALA A 165 -0.97 -0.67 8.36
CA ALA A 165 0.18 0.16 8.73
C ALA A 165 0.47 1.13 7.58
N THR A 166 0.85 2.38 7.86
CA THR A 166 0.98 3.42 6.83
C THR A 166 2.22 4.28 7.05
N GLY A 167 2.85 4.65 5.93
CA GLY A 167 3.93 5.63 5.85
C GLY A 167 5.31 5.09 6.15
N ILE A 168 6.28 6.00 6.22
CA ILE A 168 7.70 5.63 6.23
C ILE A 168 8.10 4.80 7.47
N TRP A 169 7.42 5.07 8.59
CA TRP A 169 7.56 4.35 9.86
C TRP A 169 6.53 3.25 10.07
N GLN A 170 5.64 2.99 9.10
CA GLN A 170 4.57 1.97 9.17
C GLN A 170 3.72 2.03 10.45
N PHE A 171 3.21 3.22 10.81
CA PHE A 171 2.33 3.34 11.96
C PHE A 171 0.98 2.63 11.73
N MET A 172 0.59 1.76 12.67
CA MET A 172 -0.79 1.31 12.80
C MET A 172 -1.68 2.48 13.23
N LEU A 173 -2.93 2.54 12.75
CA LEU A 173 -3.85 3.66 13.04
C LEU A 173 -3.96 3.99 14.54
N GLY A 174 -4.14 2.97 15.39
CA GLY A 174 -4.26 3.15 16.84
C GLY A 174 -3.00 3.73 17.48
N THR A 175 -1.83 3.19 17.10
CA THR A 175 -0.53 3.67 17.59
C THR A 175 -0.23 5.09 17.08
N GLY A 176 -0.51 5.38 15.81
CA GLY A 176 -0.34 6.72 15.25
C GLY A 176 -1.14 7.76 16.03
N ARG A 177 -2.42 7.47 16.32
CA ARG A 177 -3.27 8.35 17.15
C ARG A 177 -2.73 8.54 18.57
N MET A 178 -2.18 7.48 19.18
CA MET A 178 -1.54 7.58 20.51
C MET A 178 -0.40 8.61 20.53
N TYR A 179 0.34 8.72 19.43
CA TYR A 179 1.40 9.72 19.24
C TYR A 179 0.94 10.98 18.51
N GLY A 180 -0.37 11.22 18.41
CA GLY A 180 -0.94 12.47 17.88
C GLY A 180 -0.99 12.57 16.35
N LEU A 181 -0.75 11.48 15.61
CA LEU A 181 -0.93 11.45 14.16
C LEU A 181 -2.42 11.39 13.82
N GLN A 182 -2.91 12.39 13.10
CA GLN A 182 -4.30 12.49 12.70
C GLN A 182 -4.55 11.72 11.40
N VAL A 183 -5.71 11.08 11.32
CA VAL A 183 -6.16 10.37 10.12
C VAL A 183 -7.62 10.69 9.88
N ASN A 184 -7.89 11.34 8.74
CA ASN A 184 -9.21 11.70 8.24
C ASN A 184 -9.26 11.52 6.71
N SER A 185 -10.33 11.99 6.07
CA SER A 185 -10.56 11.81 4.63
C SER A 185 -9.58 12.57 3.73
N LEU A 186 -9.01 13.68 4.22
CA LEU A 186 -8.07 14.53 3.49
C LEU A 186 -6.63 14.37 3.95
N VAL A 187 -6.39 13.92 5.18
CA VAL A 187 -5.06 13.89 5.78
C VAL A 187 -4.81 12.55 6.45
N ASP A 188 -3.65 11.96 6.19
CA ASP A 188 -3.09 10.85 6.96
C ASP A 188 -1.68 11.22 7.43
N ASP A 189 -1.56 11.77 8.63
CA ASP A 189 -0.28 12.22 9.21
C ASP A 189 0.73 11.07 9.38
N ARG A 190 0.30 9.81 9.27
CA ARG A 190 1.23 8.66 9.27
C ARG A 190 2.11 8.65 8.02
N ALA A 191 1.62 9.21 6.91
CA ALA A 191 2.38 9.41 5.68
C ALA A 191 3.17 10.73 5.71
N ASP A 192 2.90 11.66 6.62
CA ASP A 192 3.72 12.87 6.81
C ASP A 192 5.06 12.47 7.41
N VAL A 193 6.14 12.55 6.61
CA VAL A 193 7.49 12.13 7.02
C VAL A 193 7.91 12.82 8.31
N GLN A 194 7.69 14.14 8.44
CA GLN A 194 8.18 14.89 9.58
C GLN A 194 7.39 14.58 10.86
N LYS A 195 6.05 14.61 10.78
CA LYS A 195 5.19 14.29 11.94
C LYS A 195 5.37 12.84 12.38
N ALA A 196 5.42 11.91 11.43
CA ALA A 196 5.60 10.50 11.73
C ALA A 196 6.98 10.23 12.35
N THR A 197 8.04 10.94 11.96
CA THR A 197 9.37 10.83 12.58
C THR A 197 9.36 11.29 14.04
N VAL A 198 8.72 12.42 14.33
CA VAL A 198 8.57 12.91 15.71
C VAL A 198 7.73 11.93 16.56
N ALA A 199 6.69 11.33 15.96
CA ALA A 199 5.95 10.24 16.61
C ALA A 199 6.81 8.99 16.84
N ALA A 200 7.66 8.60 15.88
CA ALA A 200 8.56 7.46 15.98
C ALA A 200 9.59 7.65 17.09
N CYS A 201 10.22 8.82 17.18
CA CYS A 201 11.17 9.15 18.25
C CYS A 201 10.53 9.02 19.64
N ARG A 202 9.33 9.56 19.83
CA ARG A 202 8.57 9.39 21.08
C ARG A 202 8.26 7.93 21.36
N HIS A 203 7.90 7.17 20.33
CA HIS A 203 7.62 5.74 20.46
C HIS A 203 8.87 4.93 20.86
N PHE A 204 10.00 5.16 20.22
CA PHE A 204 11.27 4.51 20.55
C PHE A 204 11.69 4.78 21.99
N ARG A 205 11.60 6.04 22.43
CA ARG A 205 11.88 6.43 23.80
C ARG A 205 11.00 5.68 24.81
N ASP A 206 9.69 5.59 24.55
CA ASP A 206 8.77 4.88 25.45
C ASP A 206 9.08 3.37 25.51
N LEU A 207 9.40 2.75 24.37
CA LEU A 207 9.81 1.35 24.33
C LEU A 207 11.12 1.12 25.07
N TYR A 208 12.11 1.99 24.89
CA TYR A 208 13.36 1.91 25.63
C TYR A 208 13.15 2.09 27.14
N ASN A 209 12.29 3.03 27.57
CA ASN A 209 11.94 3.20 28.98
C ASN A 209 11.31 1.95 29.61
N ILE A 210 10.60 1.13 28.82
CA ILE A 210 10.02 -0.13 29.28
C ILE A 210 11.09 -1.22 29.42
N TYR A 211 11.98 -1.34 28.44
CA TYR A 211 12.86 -2.50 28.30
C TYR A 211 14.28 -2.29 28.82
N GLY A 212 14.81 -1.06 28.75
CA GLY A 212 16.19 -0.72 29.05
C GLY A 212 17.21 -1.34 28.07
N ASP A 213 16.73 -1.82 26.92
CA ASP A 213 17.53 -2.47 25.89
C ASP A 213 16.94 -2.16 24.51
N TRP A 214 17.79 -1.72 23.59
CA TRP A 214 17.35 -1.30 22.26
C TRP A 214 16.87 -2.45 21.38
N PHE A 215 17.42 -3.66 21.51
CA PHE A 215 16.97 -4.80 20.71
C PHE A 215 15.62 -5.35 21.17
N LEU A 216 15.34 -5.32 22.47
CA LEU A 216 14.01 -5.56 23.00
C LEU A 216 13.02 -4.45 22.58
N ALA A 217 13.46 -3.18 22.56
CA ALA A 217 12.64 -2.09 22.04
C ALA A 217 12.31 -2.28 20.55
N LEU A 218 13.27 -2.65 19.70
CA LEU A 218 13.04 -2.99 18.29
C LEU A 218 12.06 -4.17 18.13
N ALA A 219 12.26 -5.24 18.90
CA ALA A 219 11.34 -6.37 18.89
C ALA A 219 9.92 -5.97 19.29
N ALA A 220 9.78 -5.05 20.24
CA ALA A 220 8.49 -4.53 20.72
C ALA A 220 7.86 -3.54 19.74
N TYR A 221 8.65 -2.80 18.97
CA TYR A 221 8.17 -1.96 17.88
C TYR A 221 7.48 -2.82 16.81
N ASN A 222 8.13 -3.90 16.38
CA ASN A 222 7.59 -4.81 15.35
C ASN A 222 6.42 -5.67 15.88
N ALA A 223 6.59 -6.35 17.02
CA ALA A 223 5.63 -7.35 17.49
C ALA A 223 4.60 -6.79 18.50
N GLY A 224 4.81 -5.58 18.99
CA GLY A 224 4.09 -5.02 20.13
C GLY A 224 4.66 -5.48 21.49
N PRO A 225 4.63 -4.61 22.53
CA PRO A 225 5.15 -4.92 23.87
C PRO A 225 4.56 -6.19 24.51
N GLY A 226 3.28 -6.49 24.24
CA GLY A 226 2.61 -7.66 24.78
C GLY A 226 3.23 -8.99 24.35
N ASN A 227 3.68 -9.09 23.10
CA ASN A 227 4.33 -10.29 22.57
C ASN A 227 5.75 -10.44 23.13
N VAL A 228 6.50 -9.34 23.23
CA VAL A 228 7.84 -9.34 23.85
C VAL A 228 7.76 -9.73 25.32
N ASN A 229 6.83 -9.15 26.09
CA ASN A 229 6.62 -9.50 27.50
C ASN A 229 6.24 -10.97 27.68
N ARG A 230 5.47 -11.55 26.74
CA ARG A 230 5.16 -12.99 26.73
C ARG A 230 6.41 -13.83 26.48
N ALA A 231 7.28 -13.43 25.55
CA ALA A 231 8.53 -14.12 25.26
C ALA A 231 9.51 -14.07 26.44
N ILE A 232 9.67 -12.90 27.07
CA ILE A 232 10.48 -12.72 28.29
C ILE A 232 10.01 -13.68 29.40
N ARG A 233 8.69 -13.75 29.66
CA ARG A 233 8.16 -14.68 30.66
C ARG A 233 8.46 -16.15 30.34
N ARG A 234 8.35 -16.54 29.06
CA ARG A 234 8.65 -17.91 28.61
C ARG A 234 10.13 -18.27 28.70
N ALA A 235 11.01 -17.27 28.58
CA ALA A 235 12.45 -17.40 28.74
C ALA A 235 12.93 -17.31 30.20
N GLY A 236 12.03 -17.41 31.19
CA GLY A 236 12.40 -17.34 32.61
C GLY A 236 12.69 -15.92 33.12
N GLY A 237 12.25 -14.87 32.41
CA GLY A 237 12.40 -13.48 32.83
C GLY A 237 13.65 -12.77 32.28
N VAL A 238 14.46 -13.45 31.47
CA VAL A 238 15.66 -12.86 30.86
C VAL A 238 15.29 -11.70 29.93
N LYS A 239 15.97 -10.56 30.10
CA LYS A 239 15.80 -9.34 29.29
C LYS A 239 16.96 -9.18 28.31
N ASP A 240 17.08 -10.12 27.39
CA ASP A 240 18.04 -10.08 26.29
C ASP A 240 17.35 -10.60 25.03
N PHE A 241 17.45 -9.86 23.92
CA PHE A 241 16.75 -10.24 22.68
C PHE A 241 17.16 -11.62 22.18
N TRP A 242 18.46 -11.94 22.21
CA TRP A 242 18.98 -13.20 21.67
C TRP A 242 18.48 -14.40 22.50
N ALA A 243 18.45 -14.26 23.82
CA ALA A 243 17.90 -15.26 24.74
C ALA A 243 16.40 -15.50 24.54
N ILE A 244 15.61 -14.45 24.26
CA ILE A 244 14.16 -14.59 24.09
C ILE A 244 13.73 -14.90 22.64
N SER A 245 14.64 -14.78 21.67
CA SER A 245 14.35 -14.83 20.23
C SER A 245 13.56 -16.08 19.82
N SER A 246 13.89 -17.24 20.39
CA SER A 246 13.20 -18.52 20.10
C SER A 246 11.72 -18.54 20.53
N TYR A 247 11.29 -17.64 21.41
CA TYR A 247 9.90 -17.51 21.88
C TYR A 247 9.09 -16.44 21.18
N LEU A 248 9.72 -15.60 20.36
CA LEU A 248 9.06 -14.57 19.55
C LEU A 248 8.41 -15.16 18.29
N PRO A 249 7.44 -14.47 17.66
CA PRO A 249 6.96 -14.80 16.31
C PRO A 249 8.12 -14.82 15.31
N ARG A 250 8.09 -15.71 14.31
CA ARG A 250 9.17 -15.88 13.31
C ARG A 250 9.59 -14.56 12.67
N GLU A 251 8.61 -13.75 12.25
CA GLU A 251 8.80 -12.42 11.68
C GLU A 251 9.72 -11.55 12.55
N THR A 252 9.40 -11.48 13.85
CA THR A 252 10.13 -10.68 14.84
C THR A 252 11.52 -11.23 15.15
N ARG A 253 11.74 -12.56 15.08
CA ARG A 253 13.07 -13.17 15.29
C ARG A 253 14.10 -12.66 14.29
N ASN A 254 13.63 -12.33 13.09
CA ASN A 254 14.43 -11.90 11.98
C ASN A 254 14.49 -10.37 11.86
N TYR A 255 13.70 -9.64 12.64
CA TYR A 255 13.63 -8.18 12.61
C TYR A 255 14.93 -7.51 13.09
N VAL A 256 15.47 -7.90 14.26
CA VAL A 256 16.74 -7.37 14.76
C VAL A 256 17.93 -7.78 13.87
N PRO A 257 18.05 -9.03 13.38
CA PRO A 257 19.06 -9.36 12.38
C PRO A 257 18.99 -8.52 11.10
N ALA A 258 17.78 -8.25 10.59
CA ALA A 258 17.59 -7.38 9.43
C ALA A 258 18.04 -5.94 9.73
N PHE A 259 17.75 -5.43 10.92
CA PHE A 259 18.18 -4.10 11.35
C PHE A 259 19.70 -3.96 11.39
N ILE A 260 20.40 -4.90 12.02
CA ILE A 260 21.87 -4.89 12.06
C ILE A 260 22.45 -4.96 10.64
N ALA A 261 21.85 -5.78 9.78
CA ALA A 261 22.29 -5.90 8.40
C ALA A 261 22.08 -4.63 7.58
N VAL A 262 20.94 -3.95 7.71
CA VAL A 262 20.70 -2.65 7.05
C VAL A 262 21.73 -1.64 7.54
N ALA A 263 21.92 -1.52 8.85
CA ALA A 263 22.90 -0.58 9.40
C ALA A 263 24.31 -0.84 8.86
N TYR A 264 24.72 -2.11 8.79
CA TYR A 264 26.00 -2.51 8.18
C TYR A 264 26.08 -2.15 6.69
N VAL A 265 25.06 -2.49 5.89
CA VAL A 265 25.11 -2.25 4.43
C VAL A 265 25.08 -0.77 4.11
N MET A 266 24.36 0.04 4.88
CA MET A 266 24.31 1.48 4.69
C MET A 266 25.63 2.16 5.10
N GLU A 267 26.27 1.70 6.18
CA GLU A 267 27.57 2.26 6.64
C GLU A 267 28.74 1.86 5.72
N PHE A 268 28.71 0.64 5.19
CA PHE A 268 29.78 0.09 4.35
C PHE A 268 29.34 -0.09 2.89
N SER A 269 28.46 0.78 2.37
CA SER A 269 27.90 0.64 1.01
C SER A 269 28.98 0.61 -0.07
N ASP A 270 30.01 1.47 0.08
CA ASP A 270 31.15 1.56 -0.85
C ASP A 270 31.92 0.25 -0.93
N GLU A 271 32.13 -0.40 0.22
CA GLU A 271 32.78 -1.71 0.31
C GLU A 271 31.97 -2.81 -0.39
N HIS A 272 30.68 -2.60 -0.62
CA HIS A 272 29.82 -3.52 -1.38
C HIS A 272 29.57 -3.08 -2.81
N ASN A 273 30.30 -2.06 -3.31
CA ASN A 273 30.10 -1.47 -4.63
C ASN A 273 28.65 -0.97 -4.85
N LEU A 274 28.03 -0.46 -3.79
CA LEU A 274 26.67 0.10 -3.82
C LEU A 274 26.77 1.62 -3.75
N TYR A 275 26.15 2.30 -4.71
CA TYR A 275 26.14 3.75 -4.81
C TYR A 275 24.72 4.27 -4.93
N PRO A 276 24.41 5.45 -4.38
CA PRO A 276 23.07 6.00 -4.46
C PRO A 276 22.63 6.15 -5.92
N ILE A 277 21.41 5.69 -6.20
CA ILE A 277 20.63 6.13 -7.36
C ILE A 277 19.85 7.36 -6.88
N PRO A 278 20.22 8.58 -7.33
CA PRO A 278 19.66 9.81 -6.75
C PRO A 278 18.13 9.85 -6.78
N ALA A 279 17.56 10.32 -5.68
CA ALA A 279 16.14 10.67 -5.62
C ALA A 279 15.88 12.00 -6.38
N PRO A 280 14.62 12.31 -6.74
CA PRO A 280 14.26 13.57 -7.39
C PRO A 280 14.72 14.82 -6.64
N TYR A 281 14.79 14.73 -5.32
CA TYR A 281 15.14 15.82 -4.41
C TYR A 281 16.00 15.29 -3.28
N SER A 282 16.99 16.09 -2.87
CA SER A 282 17.63 15.95 -1.56
C SER A 282 16.87 16.78 -0.51
N TYR A 283 17.23 16.60 0.76
CA TYR A 283 16.68 17.40 1.84
C TYR A 283 16.90 18.92 1.64
N HIS A 284 18.00 19.32 1.00
CA HIS A 284 18.37 20.72 0.80
C HIS A 284 17.74 21.37 -0.44
N ASP A 285 17.07 20.59 -1.29
CA ASP A 285 16.37 21.09 -2.47
C ASP A 285 14.92 21.51 -2.17
N ILE A 286 14.46 21.29 -0.93
CA ILE A 286 13.08 21.48 -0.51
C ILE A 286 12.97 22.61 0.50
N ASP A 287 11.87 23.34 0.40
CA ASP A 287 11.47 24.36 1.35
C ASP A 287 10.04 24.11 1.84
N THR A 288 9.59 24.86 2.84
CA THR A 288 8.31 24.68 3.51
C THR A 288 7.48 25.96 3.57
N ILE A 289 6.18 25.83 3.34
CA ILE A 289 5.23 26.94 3.36
C ILE A 289 4.08 26.60 4.31
N HIS A 290 3.82 27.50 5.27
CA HIS A 290 2.66 27.39 6.15
C HIS A 290 1.39 27.80 5.39
N VAL A 291 0.47 26.86 5.28
CA VAL A 291 -0.77 27.02 4.52
C VAL A 291 -1.83 27.74 5.36
N LYS A 292 -2.34 28.86 4.85
CA LYS A 292 -3.28 29.76 5.57
C LYS A 292 -4.74 29.38 5.36
N HIS A 293 -5.07 28.97 4.14
CA HIS A 293 -6.40 28.56 3.71
C HIS A 293 -6.33 27.21 3.00
N MET A 294 -7.49 26.62 2.72
CA MET A 294 -7.53 25.39 1.94
C MET A 294 -6.77 25.58 0.61
N LEU A 295 -5.89 24.64 0.28
CA LEU A 295 -4.96 24.76 -0.84
C LEU A 295 -5.03 23.52 -1.72
N SER A 296 -5.17 23.72 -3.03
CA SER A 296 -5.18 22.65 -4.03
C SER A 296 -3.82 22.51 -4.72
N PHE A 297 -3.30 21.30 -4.81
CA PHE A 297 -2.09 21.02 -5.58
C PHE A 297 -2.24 21.34 -7.06
N LYS A 298 -3.46 21.22 -7.62
CA LYS A 298 -3.73 21.62 -9.01
C LYS A 298 -3.53 23.13 -9.19
N ALA A 299 -4.06 23.94 -8.27
CA ALA A 299 -3.86 25.39 -8.29
C ALA A 299 -2.38 25.78 -8.14
N VAL A 300 -1.66 25.14 -7.22
CA VAL A 300 -0.21 25.34 -7.09
C VAL A 300 0.52 24.95 -8.37
N SER A 301 0.16 23.81 -8.97
CA SER A 301 0.80 23.34 -10.19
C SER A 301 0.58 24.29 -11.37
N GLU A 302 -0.65 24.76 -11.58
CA GLU A 302 -1.00 25.63 -12.70
C GLU A 302 -0.44 27.05 -12.56
N ILE A 303 -0.44 27.62 -11.36
CA ILE A 303 0.02 29.01 -11.13
C ILE A 303 1.52 29.09 -10.89
N VAL A 304 2.08 28.15 -10.11
CA VAL A 304 3.50 28.17 -9.71
C VAL A 304 4.37 27.41 -10.72
N GLY A 305 3.77 26.50 -11.50
CA GLY A 305 4.49 25.69 -12.50
C GLY A 305 5.23 24.49 -11.92
N VAL A 306 4.98 24.13 -10.65
CA VAL A 306 5.50 22.88 -10.07
C VAL A 306 4.73 21.71 -10.66
N PRO A 307 5.38 20.66 -11.17
CA PRO A 307 4.65 19.47 -11.61
C PRO A 307 3.79 18.87 -10.49
N TYR A 308 2.54 18.54 -10.80
CA TYR A 308 1.58 18.01 -9.82
C TYR A 308 2.11 16.78 -9.06
N ASP A 309 2.78 15.86 -9.76
CA ASP A 309 3.34 14.66 -9.14
C ASP A 309 4.50 14.97 -8.19
N HIS A 310 5.22 16.07 -8.39
CA HIS A 310 6.27 16.51 -7.46
C HIS A 310 5.64 17.02 -6.15
N LEU A 311 4.52 17.76 -6.25
CA LEU A 311 3.76 18.17 -5.06
C LEU A 311 3.24 16.95 -4.30
N ARG A 312 2.69 15.95 -5.00
CA ARG A 312 2.23 14.70 -4.39
C ARG A 312 3.36 13.90 -3.76
N TYR A 313 4.51 13.82 -4.42
CA TYR A 313 5.71 13.11 -3.94
C TYR A 313 6.24 13.73 -2.63
N LEU A 314 6.34 15.06 -2.57
CA LEU A 314 6.83 15.78 -1.40
C LEU A 314 5.80 15.89 -0.27
N ASN A 315 4.51 15.72 -0.58
CA ASN A 315 3.42 15.89 0.37
C ASN A 315 2.48 14.68 0.46
N PRO A 316 3.00 13.49 0.80
CA PRO A 316 2.27 12.21 0.76
C PRO A 316 1.13 12.10 1.79
N ALA A 317 1.09 12.99 2.78
CA ALA A 317 0.06 13.01 3.82
C ALA A 317 -1.31 13.49 3.31
N PHE A 318 -1.31 14.35 2.28
CA PHE A 318 -2.54 14.96 1.78
C PHE A 318 -3.15 14.11 0.68
N ARG A 319 -4.38 13.69 0.93
CA ARG A 319 -5.18 12.89 0.03
C ARG A 319 -5.87 13.83 -0.95
N LYS A 320 -6.14 13.31 -2.16
CA LYS A 320 -6.89 14.03 -3.21
C LYS A 320 -6.23 15.34 -3.68
N GLY A 321 -4.96 15.57 -3.35
CA GLY A 321 -4.23 16.78 -3.73
C GLY A 321 -4.75 18.04 -3.04
N LEU A 322 -5.33 17.92 -1.84
CA LEU A 322 -5.92 19.02 -1.09
C LEU A 322 -5.30 19.11 0.31
N ILE A 323 -4.77 20.29 0.64
CA ILE A 323 -4.40 20.65 2.01
C ILE A 323 -5.59 21.37 2.65
N PRO A 324 -6.23 20.80 3.68
CA PRO A 324 -7.36 21.47 4.33
C PRO A 324 -6.90 22.66 5.15
N GLN A 325 -7.83 23.58 5.44
CA GLN A 325 -7.59 24.61 6.45
C GLN A 325 -7.70 24.01 7.86
N ASN A 326 -6.84 24.43 8.78
CA ASN A 326 -6.94 24.07 10.18
C ASN A 326 -6.74 25.29 11.07
N ASN A 327 -7.73 25.54 11.92
CA ASN A 327 -7.78 26.73 12.78
C ASN A 327 -6.86 26.60 14.02
N LYS A 328 -6.32 25.41 14.32
CA LYS A 328 -5.43 25.19 15.46
C LYS A 328 -3.95 25.29 15.09
N GLU A 329 -3.58 24.67 13.97
CA GLU A 329 -2.21 24.58 13.50
C GLU A 329 -2.22 24.52 11.98
N ALA A 330 -1.48 25.43 11.35
CA ALA A 330 -1.36 25.47 9.90
C ALA A 330 -0.69 24.20 9.39
N TYR A 331 -1.21 23.65 8.28
CA TYR A 331 -0.52 22.58 7.58
C TYR A 331 0.68 23.14 6.81
N ILE A 332 1.65 22.26 6.53
CA ILE A 332 2.86 22.62 5.80
C ILE A 332 2.79 22.01 4.40
N LEU A 333 2.95 22.85 3.39
CA LEU A 333 3.27 22.45 2.03
C LEU A 333 4.80 22.36 1.91
N ARG A 334 5.33 21.22 1.49
CA ARG A 334 6.71 21.07 1.02
C ARG A 334 6.77 21.29 -0.49
N ILE A 335 7.73 22.06 -0.95
CA ILE A 335 7.86 22.47 -2.35
C ILE A 335 9.35 22.54 -2.71
N PRO A 336 9.77 22.30 -3.96
CA PRO A 336 11.16 22.53 -4.32
C PRO A 336 11.49 24.01 -4.14
N LYS A 337 12.65 24.31 -3.54
CA LYS A 337 12.98 25.65 -3.03
C LYS A 337 12.93 26.73 -4.13
N ASP A 338 13.24 26.34 -5.36
CA ASP A 338 13.29 27.25 -6.51
C ASP A 338 11.90 27.85 -6.84
N TYR A 339 10.82 27.22 -6.36
CA TYR A 339 9.45 27.67 -6.55
C TYR A 339 8.88 28.45 -5.36
N THR A 340 9.59 28.53 -4.21
CA THR A 340 9.09 29.24 -3.02
C THR A 340 8.79 30.70 -3.33
N GLY A 341 9.69 31.41 -4.03
CA GLY A 341 9.49 32.82 -4.37
C GLY A 341 8.29 33.06 -5.29
N VAL A 342 8.07 32.17 -6.25
CA VAL A 342 6.93 32.22 -7.18
C VAL A 342 5.62 31.96 -6.44
N PHE A 343 5.62 30.99 -5.52
CA PHE A 343 4.46 30.73 -4.65
C PHE A 343 4.09 31.98 -3.85
N LEU A 344 5.05 32.59 -3.14
CA LEU A 344 4.81 33.74 -2.28
C LEU A 344 4.28 34.96 -3.07
N THR A 345 4.81 35.19 -4.28
CA THR A 345 4.38 36.29 -5.15
C THR A 345 2.96 36.11 -5.69
N ASN A 346 2.49 34.86 -5.79
CA ASN A 346 1.16 34.53 -6.31
C ASN A 346 0.22 33.97 -5.23
N GLU A 347 0.56 34.07 -3.95
CA GLU A 347 -0.14 33.39 -2.85
C GLU A 347 -1.65 33.67 -2.86
N GLU A 348 -2.05 34.94 -3.05
CA GLU A 348 -3.46 35.34 -3.12
C GLU A 348 -4.16 34.71 -4.33
N LYS A 349 -3.52 34.71 -5.51
CA LYS A 349 -4.07 34.08 -6.72
C LYS A 349 -4.23 32.58 -6.54
N ILE A 350 -3.29 31.92 -5.87
CA ILE A 350 -3.31 30.48 -5.61
C ILE A 350 -4.51 30.11 -4.74
N TYR A 351 -4.76 30.86 -3.66
CA TYR A 351 -5.92 30.63 -2.80
C TYR A 351 -7.25 30.96 -3.50
N ASN A 352 -7.23 31.88 -4.47
CA ASN A 352 -8.42 32.32 -5.20
C ASN A 352 -8.65 31.59 -6.54
N HIS A 353 -7.76 30.67 -6.95
CA HIS A 353 -7.77 30.00 -8.26
C HIS A 353 -9.03 29.17 -8.54
N LYS A 354 -9.78 28.80 -7.50
CA LYS A 354 -11.11 28.20 -7.61
C LYS A 354 -12.05 28.90 -6.63
N SER A 355 -13.35 28.98 -6.98
CA SER A 355 -14.34 29.53 -6.06
C SER A 355 -14.33 28.72 -4.75
N THR A 356 -14.49 29.41 -3.61
CA THR A 356 -14.57 28.76 -2.30
C THR A 356 -15.67 27.69 -2.25
N GLU A 357 -16.70 27.79 -3.11
CA GLU A 357 -17.75 26.78 -3.25
C GLU A 357 -17.30 25.50 -3.95
N GLN A 358 -16.51 25.59 -5.03
CA GLN A 358 -15.96 24.40 -5.69
C GLN A 358 -14.95 23.67 -4.79
N LEU A 359 -14.10 24.41 -4.07
CA LEU A 359 -13.20 23.81 -3.08
C LEU A 359 -13.96 23.23 -1.89
N ARG A 360 -15.00 23.89 -1.38
CA ARG A 360 -15.89 23.33 -0.35
C ARG A 360 -16.66 22.12 -0.86
N HIS A 361 -17.07 22.09 -2.13
CA HIS A 361 -17.70 20.95 -2.75
C HIS A 361 -16.71 19.79 -2.88
N GLU A 362 -15.48 20.03 -3.35
CA GLU A 362 -14.42 19.03 -3.40
C GLU A 362 -14.06 18.52 -1.99
N GLU A 363 -14.03 19.38 -0.97
CA GLU A 363 -13.83 18.99 0.44
C GLU A 363 -15.04 18.21 1.00
N MET A 364 -16.26 18.63 0.68
CA MET A 364 -17.50 17.95 1.09
C MET A 364 -17.62 16.60 0.42
N VAL A 365 -17.43 16.51 -0.89
CA VAL A 365 -17.30 15.26 -1.66
C VAL A 365 -16.16 14.45 -1.08
N ALA A 366 -15.04 15.08 -0.74
CA ALA A 366 -13.92 14.35 -0.18
C ALA A 366 -14.21 13.74 1.21
N LYS A 367 -14.98 14.44 2.05
CA LYS A 367 -15.45 14.00 3.37
C LYS A 367 -16.65 13.04 3.27
N SER A 368 -17.54 13.22 2.30
CA SER A 368 -18.76 12.42 2.10
C SER A 368 -18.51 11.14 1.31
N SER A 369 -17.47 11.10 0.48
CA SER A 369 -17.13 9.93 -0.35
C SER A 369 -16.55 8.76 0.45
N GLU A 370 -16.25 8.91 1.74
CA GLU A 370 -15.68 7.81 2.54
C GLU A 370 -16.57 7.37 3.69
N THR A 371 -17.43 8.22 4.26
CA THR A 371 -18.32 7.80 5.36
C THR A 371 -19.70 8.44 5.32
N THR A 372 -20.73 7.68 5.70
CA THR A 372 -22.11 8.15 5.90
C THR A 372 -22.64 7.71 7.26
N ILE A 373 -23.75 8.28 7.72
CA ILE A 373 -24.40 7.91 8.99
C ILE A 373 -25.52 6.90 8.71
N HIS A 374 -25.38 5.71 9.27
CA HIS A 374 -26.42 4.69 9.27
C HIS A 374 -27.17 4.67 10.61
N VAL A 375 -28.50 4.75 10.57
CA VAL A 375 -29.36 4.60 11.76
C VAL A 375 -29.81 3.14 11.85
N VAL A 376 -29.41 2.45 12.91
CA VAL A 376 -29.68 1.02 13.13
C VAL A 376 -31.19 0.79 13.21
N ARG A 377 -31.73 -0.06 12.34
CA ARG A 377 -33.14 -0.48 12.31
C ARG A 377 -33.35 -1.75 13.14
N SER A 378 -34.62 -2.02 13.47
CA SER A 378 -34.98 -3.24 14.21
C SER A 378 -34.53 -4.49 13.44
N GLY A 379 -33.76 -5.36 14.11
CA GLY A 379 -33.23 -6.59 13.52
C GLY A 379 -31.88 -6.48 12.81
N GLU A 380 -31.30 -5.27 12.66
CA GLU A 380 -29.96 -5.12 12.08
C GLU A 380 -28.85 -5.48 13.09
N VAL A 381 -27.78 -6.10 12.58
CA VAL A 381 -26.54 -6.41 13.32
C VAL A 381 -25.34 -5.82 12.58
N LEU A 382 -24.20 -5.61 13.25
CA LEU A 382 -23.02 -5.03 12.59
C LEU A 382 -22.61 -5.77 11.31
N GLY A 383 -22.81 -7.09 11.26
CA GLY A 383 -22.54 -7.90 10.06
C GLY A 383 -23.45 -7.58 8.87
N SER A 384 -24.74 -7.35 9.10
CA SER A 384 -25.68 -6.98 8.02
C SER A 384 -25.42 -5.56 7.54
N ILE A 385 -25.06 -4.65 8.45
CA ILE A 385 -24.70 -3.27 8.14
C ILE A 385 -23.38 -3.25 7.36
N ALA A 386 -22.37 -4.01 7.78
CA ALA A 386 -21.09 -4.12 7.08
C ALA A 386 -21.27 -4.56 5.62
N ARG A 387 -22.10 -5.58 5.38
CA ARG A 387 -22.45 -6.03 4.02
C ARG A 387 -23.16 -4.96 3.21
N LYS A 388 -24.12 -4.26 3.82
CA LYS A 388 -24.88 -3.18 3.16
C LYS A 388 -23.99 -2.06 2.63
N TYR A 389 -22.89 -1.75 3.32
CA TYR A 389 -21.98 -0.67 2.97
C TYR A 389 -20.66 -1.16 2.36
N GLY A 390 -20.56 -2.43 1.97
CA GLY A 390 -19.34 -2.99 1.36
C GLY A 390 -18.09 -2.86 2.26
N THR A 391 -18.27 -2.92 3.58
CA THR A 391 -17.21 -2.76 4.58
C THR A 391 -17.15 -3.97 5.51
N SER A 392 -16.27 -3.95 6.52
CA SER A 392 -16.15 -5.01 7.53
C SER A 392 -16.74 -4.59 8.87
N VAL A 393 -17.17 -5.56 9.68
CA VAL A 393 -17.61 -5.33 11.07
C VAL A 393 -16.53 -4.60 11.86
N ARG A 394 -15.27 -5.00 11.67
CA ARG A 394 -14.11 -4.41 12.33
C ARG A 394 -13.93 -2.94 11.96
N GLU A 395 -14.16 -2.60 10.71
CA GLU A 395 -14.07 -1.23 10.23
C GLU A 395 -15.20 -0.35 10.80
N ILE A 396 -16.45 -0.85 10.84
CA ILE A 396 -17.54 -0.15 11.53
C ILE A 396 -17.23 0.05 13.02
N GLN A 397 -16.67 -0.97 13.69
CA GLN A 397 -16.25 -0.87 15.09
C GLN A 397 -15.17 0.20 15.30
N GLN A 398 -14.18 0.25 14.40
CA GLN A 398 -13.10 1.24 14.45
C GLN A 398 -13.62 2.67 14.21
N LEU A 399 -14.53 2.85 13.24
CA LEU A 399 -15.14 4.15 12.95
C LEU A 399 -16.01 4.68 14.10
N ASN A 400 -16.61 3.78 14.88
CA ASN A 400 -17.54 4.12 15.98
C ASN A 400 -16.99 3.89 17.38
N ASN A 401 -15.70 3.55 17.51
CA ASN A 401 -15.06 3.18 18.78
C ASN A 401 -15.81 2.10 19.59
N LEU A 402 -16.43 1.13 18.90
CA LEU A 402 -17.17 0.04 19.55
C LEU A 402 -16.19 -1.06 20.01
N LYS A 403 -16.31 -1.49 21.28
CA LYS A 403 -15.50 -2.57 21.86
C LYS A 403 -16.07 -3.97 21.61
N GLY A 404 -17.25 -4.08 21.01
CA GLY A 404 -17.98 -5.33 20.75
C GLY A 404 -18.97 -5.18 19.61
N THR A 405 -19.85 -6.16 19.41
CA THR A 405 -20.82 -6.19 18.29
C THR A 405 -22.23 -5.74 18.64
N THR A 406 -22.48 -5.45 19.92
CA THR A 406 -23.79 -5.02 20.41
C THR A 406 -24.11 -3.61 19.92
N ILE A 407 -25.24 -3.49 19.24
CA ILE A 407 -25.82 -2.23 18.76
C ILE A 407 -27.30 -2.17 19.14
N ARG A 408 -27.87 -0.97 19.25
CA ARG A 408 -29.28 -0.76 19.61
C ARG A 408 -30.06 -0.14 18.46
N THR A 409 -31.33 -0.50 18.31
CA THR A 409 -32.24 0.17 17.38
C THR A 409 -32.25 1.68 17.64
N GLY A 410 -32.15 2.48 16.59
CA GLY A 410 -32.05 3.94 16.64
C GLY A 410 -30.63 4.49 16.85
N GLN A 411 -29.64 3.62 17.12
CA GLN A 411 -28.24 4.04 17.25
C GLN A 411 -27.71 4.55 15.92
N LYS A 412 -27.02 5.70 15.94
CA LYS A 412 -26.32 6.25 14.78
C LYS A 412 -24.92 5.67 14.70
N LEU A 413 -24.56 5.08 13.57
CA LEU A 413 -23.24 4.51 13.28
C LEU A 413 -22.63 5.23 12.08
N ILE A 414 -21.37 5.64 12.21
CA ILE A 414 -20.52 6.09 11.10
C ILE A 414 -20.09 4.85 10.32
N VAL A 415 -20.50 4.74 9.07
CA VAL A 415 -20.17 3.61 8.18
C VAL A 415 -19.49 4.16 6.93
N LYS A 416 -18.86 3.32 6.11
CA LYS A 416 -18.34 3.78 4.84
C LYS A 416 -19.45 4.23 3.90
N ALA A 417 -19.20 5.24 3.08
CA ALA A 417 -20.09 5.58 1.98
C ALA A 417 -20.09 4.42 0.96
N PRO A 418 -21.25 3.99 0.43
CA PRO A 418 -21.29 2.96 -0.60
C PRO A 418 -20.47 3.41 -1.81
N ASN A 419 -19.56 2.56 -2.28
CA ASN A 419 -18.84 2.80 -3.52
C ASN A 419 -19.82 2.64 -4.70
N PRO A 420 -19.98 3.61 -5.61
CA PRO A 420 -20.93 3.49 -6.74
C PRO A 420 -20.67 2.24 -7.60
N LEU A 421 -19.41 1.80 -7.67
CA LEU A 421 -18.94 0.64 -8.42
C LEU A 421 -18.96 -0.69 -7.63
N SER A 422 -19.60 -0.74 -6.46
CA SER A 422 -19.71 -1.97 -5.64
C SER A 422 -21.13 -2.32 -5.25
N LEU A 423 -22.13 -1.76 -5.94
CA LEU A 423 -23.47 -2.31 -5.90
C LEU A 423 -23.47 -3.61 -6.73
N PRO A 424 -23.79 -4.79 -6.14
CA PRO A 424 -24.36 -5.84 -6.97
C PRO A 424 -25.57 -5.22 -7.65
N ASN A 425 -25.68 -5.38 -8.96
CA ASN A 425 -26.85 -4.93 -9.71
C ASN A 425 -28.10 -5.68 -9.16
N ILE A 426 -28.77 -5.08 -8.18
CA ILE A 426 -30.01 -5.59 -7.61
C ILE A 426 -31.12 -5.06 -8.51
N ASN A 427 -31.37 -5.77 -9.60
CA ASN A 427 -32.63 -5.63 -10.30
C ASN A 427 -33.71 -6.25 -9.40
N THR A 428 -34.48 -5.39 -8.73
CA THR A 428 -35.61 -5.77 -7.88
C THR A 428 -36.82 -6.11 -8.73
N ASP A 429 -36.83 -7.31 -9.31
CA ASP A 429 -38.09 -7.96 -9.67
C ASP A 429 -38.34 -9.11 -8.70
N ASN A 430 -39.29 -8.87 -7.78
CA ASN A 430 -39.71 -9.79 -6.73
C ASN A 430 -40.41 -11.02 -7.32
N ASN A 431 -39.65 -12.01 -7.76
CA ASN A 431 -40.19 -13.34 -8.06
C ASN A 431 -40.32 -14.15 -6.76
N VAL A 432 -41.51 -14.13 -6.16
CA VAL A 432 -41.85 -14.93 -4.98
C VAL A 432 -42.63 -16.18 -5.42
N HIS A 433 -42.18 -17.35 -4.96
CA HIS A 433 -42.84 -18.63 -5.14
C HIS A 433 -43.55 -19.07 -3.86
N ILE A 434 -44.83 -19.39 -3.93
CA ILE A 434 -45.61 -19.93 -2.80
C ILE A 434 -45.56 -21.46 -2.85
N VAL A 435 -44.94 -22.07 -1.83
CA VAL A 435 -44.74 -23.52 -1.72
C VAL A 435 -46.08 -24.24 -1.69
N LYS A 436 -46.28 -25.21 -2.57
CA LYS A 436 -47.50 -26.03 -2.65
C LYS A 436 -47.38 -27.28 -1.78
N SER A 437 -48.54 -27.88 -1.46
CA SER A 437 -48.58 -29.15 -0.71
C SER A 437 -47.82 -30.24 -1.46
N GLY A 438 -46.78 -30.80 -0.82
CA GLY A 438 -45.90 -31.82 -1.39
C GLY A 438 -44.62 -31.31 -2.08
N GLU A 439 -44.40 -30.00 -2.18
CA GLU A 439 -43.14 -29.46 -2.73
C GLU A 439 -41.98 -29.49 -1.72
N SER A 440 -40.78 -29.74 -2.23
CA SER A 440 -39.52 -29.67 -1.47
C SER A 440 -38.60 -28.61 -2.07
N LEU A 441 -37.58 -28.14 -1.32
CA LEU A 441 -36.62 -27.15 -1.84
C LEU A 441 -35.95 -27.60 -3.13
N GLY A 442 -35.72 -28.91 -3.31
CA GLY A 442 -35.15 -29.46 -4.55
C GLY A 442 -36.08 -29.31 -5.76
N ILE A 443 -37.39 -29.50 -5.57
CA ILE A 443 -38.41 -29.30 -6.62
C ILE A 443 -38.49 -27.82 -6.99
N VAL A 444 -38.53 -26.93 -5.99
CA VAL A 444 -38.58 -25.48 -6.21
C VAL A 444 -37.30 -24.99 -6.90
N ALA A 445 -36.13 -25.38 -6.40
CA ALA A 445 -34.84 -24.99 -6.99
C ALA A 445 -34.71 -25.45 -8.45
N SER A 446 -35.12 -26.69 -8.75
CA SER A 446 -35.12 -27.22 -10.13
C SER A 446 -36.06 -26.44 -11.04
N LYS A 447 -37.25 -26.07 -10.56
CA LYS A 447 -38.24 -25.30 -11.31
C LYS A 447 -37.69 -23.94 -11.77
N TYR A 448 -36.88 -23.30 -10.94
CA TYR A 448 -36.28 -21.99 -11.23
C TYR A 448 -34.84 -22.08 -11.76
N LYS A 449 -34.33 -23.31 -11.98
CA LYS A 449 -32.97 -23.59 -12.47
C LYS A 449 -31.88 -22.96 -11.59
N VAL A 450 -32.02 -23.10 -10.28
CA VAL A 450 -31.06 -22.60 -9.27
C VAL A 450 -30.62 -23.72 -8.35
N SER A 451 -29.53 -23.50 -7.62
CA SER A 451 -29.12 -24.47 -6.60
C SER A 451 -29.99 -24.35 -5.35
N ILE A 452 -30.08 -25.46 -4.59
CA ILE A 452 -30.74 -25.43 -3.27
C ILE A 452 -29.98 -24.48 -2.32
N SER A 453 -28.66 -24.32 -2.48
CA SER A 453 -27.87 -23.39 -1.68
C SER A 453 -28.33 -21.96 -1.91
N ASP A 454 -28.41 -21.54 -3.18
CA ASP A 454 -28.84 -20.18 -3.53
C ASP A 454 -30.26 -19.91 -3.04
N LEU A 455 -31.15 -20.89 -3.20
CA LEU A 455 -32.52 -20.78 -2.72
C LEU A 455 -32.59 -20.65 -1.19
N LYS A 456 -31.70 -21.32 -0.45
CA LYS A 456 -31.60 -21.18 1.01
C LYS A 456 -31.00 -19.84 1.41
N ASP A 457 -29.98 -19.38 0.70
CA ASP A 457 -29.27 -18.14 0.97
C ASP A 457 -30.18 -16.92 0.73
N TRP A 458 -30.99 -16.93 -0.33
CA TRP A 458 -31.97 -15.87 -0.61
C TRP A 458 -33.10 -15.80 0.41
N ASN A 459 -33.42 -16.93 1.05
CA ASN A 459 -34.54 -17.06 1.99
C ASN A 459 -34.11 -17.20 3.45
N ASN A 460 -32.81 -17.04 3.75
CA ASN A 460 -32.22 -17.23 5.08
C ASN A 460 -32.58 -18.59 5.74
N LEU A 461 -32.66 -19.66 4.95
CA LEU A 461 -33.01 -21.00 5.46
C LEU A 461 -31.78 -21.75 5.96
N THR A 462 -31.77 -22.14 7.23
CA THR A 462 -30.67 -22.92 7.83
C THR A 462 -30.78 -24.42 7.51
N GLY A 463 -31.97 -24.92 7.21
CA GLY A 463 -32.27 -26.32 6.88
C GLY A 463 -33.04 -26.48 5.57
N ASN A 464 -33.41 -27.72 5.22
CA ASN A 464 -34.10 -28.02 3.96
C ASN A 464 -35.64 -28.08 4.11
N MET A 465 -36.15 -27.86 5.32
CA MET A 465 -37.57 -27.94 5.65
C MET A 465 -38.30 -26.68 5.17
N ILE A 466 -39.36 -26.89 4.39
CA ILE A 466 -40.30 -25.86 3.92
C ILE A 466 -41.73 -26.36 4.10
N HIS A 467 -42.67 -25.44 4.27
CA HIS A 467 -44.08 -25.77 4.52
C HIS A 467 -45.00 -25.27 3.40
N PRO A 468 -46.10 -25.98 3.09
CA PRO A 468 -47.11 -25.48 2.15
C PRO A 468 -47.64 -24.11 2.58
N GLY A 469 -47.74 -23.18 1.63
CA GLY A 469 -48.11 -21.78 1.85
C GLY A 469 -46.93 -20.84 2.16
N GLN A 470 -45.71 -21.36 2.32
CA GLN A 470 -44.52 -20.55 2.59
C GLN A 470 -44.07 -19.78 1.34
N ASN A 471 -43.78 -18.49 1.49
CA ASN A 471 -43.21 -17.66 0.42
C ASN A 471 -41.69 -17.86 0.34
N LEU A 472 -41.19 -18.23 -0.83
CA LEU A 472 -39.76 -18.33 -1.14
C LEU A 472 -39.41 -17.34 -2.25
N ILE A 473 -38.43 -16.47 -1.98
CA ILE A 473 -37.76 -15.65 -2.97
C ILE A 473 -37.02 -16.60 -3.92
N VAL A 474 -37.38 -16.57 -5.19
CA VAL A 474 -36.77 -17.37 -6.26
C VAL A 474 -36.20 -16.43 -7.31
N ARG A 475 -35.02 -16.72 -7.83
CA ARG A 475 -34.40 -15.97 -8.93
C ARG A 475 -34.11 -16.96 -10.05
N ARG A 476 -34.25 -16.58 -11.31
CA ARG A 476 -33.93 -17.50 -12.43
C ARG A 476 -32.50 -17.27 -12.87
N ALA A 477 -31.70 -18.32 -13.01
CA ALA A 477 -30.40 -18.21 -13.65
C ALA A 477 -30.58 -18.02 -15.17
N ALA A 478 -29.97 -17.00 -15.75
CA ALA A 478 -29.88 -16.85 -17.20
C ALA A 478 -29.08 -18.04 -17.77
N VAL A 479 -29.65 -18.76 -18.73
CA VAL A 479 -29.05 -19.95 -19.32
C VAL A 479 -28.13 -19.49 -20.45
N ALA A 480 -26.83 -19.76 -20.33
CA ALA A 480 -25.88 -19.64 -21.43
C ALA A 480 -26.25 -20.63 -22.54
N SER A 481 -26.60 -20.11 -23.72
CA SER A 481 -26.88 -20.90 -24.92
C SER A 481 -25.72 -20.81 -25.91
N THR A 482 -25.08 -21.95 -26.15
CA THR A 482 -24.14 -22.24 -27.23
C THR A 482 -24.87 -22.66 -28.52
N SER A 483 -24.46 -22.14 -29.70
CA SER A 483 -24.12 -22.85 -30.96
C SER A 483 -24.63 -22.23 -32.28
N LYS A 484 -23.67 -21.91 -33.17
CA LYS A 484 -23.62 -22.07 -34.66
C LYS A 484 -24.62 -21.31 -35.58
N VAL A 485 -24.10 -20.55 -36.58
CA VAL A 485 -23.97 -20.87 -38.03
C VAL A 485 -23.54 -19.63 -38.87
N LYS A 486 -22.50 -19.83 -39.71
CA LYS A 486 -22.08 -19.29 -41.05
C LYS A 486 -22.56 -17.94 -41.66
N ASN A 487 -21.55 -17.18 -42.12
CA ASN A 487 -21.28 -16.48 -43.42
C ASN A 487 -22.32 -15.57 -44.12
N ALA A 488 -21.91 -14.33 -44.46
CA ALA A 488 -21.84 -13.65 -45.79
C ALA A 488 -21.93 -12.10 -45.62
N GLU A 489 -20.94 -11.28 -46.04
CA GLU A 489 -20.90 -10.43 -47.27
C GLU A 489 -22.11 -9.45 -47.39
N ILE A 490 -22.06 -8.13 -47.68
CA ILE A 490 -21.11 -7.18 -48.31
C ILE A 490 -21.85 -5.79 -48.42
N GLN A 491 -21.12 -4.65 -48.37
CA GLN A 491 -21.33 -3.31 -49.02
C GLN A 491 -22.65 -2.52 -48.84
N ASP A 492 -22.74 -1.19 -48.94
CA ASP A 492 -21.89 0.01 -49.04
C ASP A 492 -22.89 1.14 -49.39
N SER A 493 -22.47 2.40 -49.24
CA SER A 493 -22.93 3.61 -49.96
C SER A 493 -24.19 4.38 -49.53
N ASP A 494 -23.90 5.57 -48.98
CA ASP A 494 -24.28 6.91 -49.43
C ASP A 494 -25.74 7.40 -49.30
N VAL A 495 -25.93 8.58 -48.65
CA VAL A 495 -26.28 9.86 -49.31
C VAL A 495 -26.49 11.01 -48.29
N GLU A 496 -25.90 12.15 -48.67
CA GLU A 496 -25.85 13.51 -48.11
C GLU A 496 -27.18 14.31 -48.25
N ILE A 497 -27.45 15.33 -47.39
CA ILE A 497 -28.06 16.68 -47.67
C ILE A 497 -28.46 17.44 -46.35
N VAL A 498 -27.64 18.42 -45.95
CA VAL A 498 -27.83 19.90 -45.86
C VAL A 498 -29.06 20.59 -45.17
N PHE A 499 -28.74 21.25 -44.02
CA PHE A 499 -29.17 22.55 -43.37
C PHE A 499 -30.57 22.77 -42.74
N ASP A 500 -30.64 23.13 -41.43
CA ASP A 500 -30.62 24.51 -40.87
C ASP A 500 -30.85 24.53 -39.34
N ASP A 501 -30.20 25.50 -38.66
CA ASP A 501 -30.27 26.01 -37.27
C ASP A 501 -31.33 25.49 -36.26
N ILE A 502 -30.91 25.18 -35.02
CA ILE A 502 -31.58 25.54 -33.73
C ILE A 502 -30.59 25.45 -32.55
N ILE A 503 -30.61 26.49 -31.71
CA ILE A 503 -29.95 26.63 -30.41
C ILE A 503 -30.67 25.74 -29.37
N GLU A 504 -29.96 24.97 -28.52
CA GLU A 504 -30.22 24.85 -27.07
C GLU A 504 -29.30 23.82 -26.35
N GLU A 505 -28.80 24.24 -25.18
CA GLU A 505 -28.41 23.48 -23.96
C GLU A 505 -27.53 22.21 -24.08
N GLU A 506 -26.24 22.30 -23.76
CA GLU A 506 -25.37 21.14 -23.54
C GLU A 506 -25.52 20.57 -22.11
N ASP A 507 -26.17 19.41 -22.04
CA ASP A 507 -26.14 18.46 -20.93
C ASP A 507 -24.75 17.79 -20.85
N SER A 508 -24.15 17.83 -19.66
CA SER A 508 -22.84 17.26 -19.37
C SER A 508 -22.91 15.75 -19.12
N ASP A 509 -22.63 14.92 -20.13
CA ASP A 509 -22.36 13.48 -19.94
C ASP A 509 -21.27 12.91 -20.89
N GLU A 510 -20.49 13.76 -21.56
CA GLU A 510 -19.45 13.34 -22.51
C GLU A 510 -18.03 13.54 -21.95
N MET A 511 -17.20 12.49 -22.00
CA MET A 511 -15.77 12.55 -21.62
C MET A 511 -14.89 12.46 -22.87
N LEU A 512 -14.05 13.49 -23.08
CA LEU A 512 -13.07 13.58 -24.16
C LEU A 512 -11.83 12.72 -23.87
N ASP A 513 -11.40 11.90 -24.82
CA ASP A 513 -10.12 11.17 -24.82
C ASP A 513 -9.17 11.81 -25.86
N GLU A 514 -8.37 12.81 -25.44
CA GLU A 514 -7.48 13.60 -26.30
C GLU A 514 -6.38 12.79 -27.02
N GLU A 515 -6.13 11.54 -26.61
CA GLU A 515 -5.14 10.67 -27.28
C GLU A 515 -5.71 9.94 -28.52
N ASN A 516 -7.03 9.82 -28.68
CA ASN A 516 -7.63 8.92 -29.68
C ASN A 516 -8.72 9.53 -30.59
N ASN A 517 -8.90 10.86 -30.60
CA ASN A 517 -9.84 11.58 -31.48
C ASN A 517 -11.29 11.05 -31.44
N TYR A 518 -11.79 10.66 -30.27
CA TYR A 518 -13.19 10.31 -30.02
C TYR A 518 -13.63 10.75 -28.61
N PHE A 519 -14.92 10.87 -28.37
CA PHE A 519 -15.51 10.95 -27.03
C PHE A 519 -16.36 9.71 -26.72
N LEU A 520 -16.71 9.52 -25.45
CA LEU A 520 -17.54 8.40 -25.00
C LEU A 520 -18.99 8.84 -24.78
N TYR A 521 -19.91 8.20 -25.49
CA TYR A 521 -21.36 8.34 -25.36
C TYR A 521 -21.95 7.15 -24.59
N ILE A 522 -22.88 7.40 -23.67
CA ILE A 522 -23.60 6.34 -22.93
C ILE A 522 -25.00 6.19 -23.50
N VAL A 523 -25.31 5.02 -24.07
CA VAL A 523 -26.60 4.67 -24.67
C VAL A 523 -27.72 4.82 -23.65
N LYS A 524 -28.70 5.69 -23.93
CA LYS A 524 -29.89 5.91 -23.11
C LYS A 524 -31.02 4.98 -23.53
N GLN A 525 -32.04 4.84 -22.68
CA GLN A 525 -33.17 3.97 -22.96
C GLN A 525 -33.91 4.39 -24.25
N GLY A 526 -33.93 3.51 -25.25
CA GLY A 526 -34.60 3.74 -26.53
C GLY A 526 -33.73 4.42 -27.59
N ASP A 527 -32.46 4.70 -27.32
CA ASP A 527 -31.53 5.18 -28.35
C ASP A 527 -31.33 4.09 -29.42
N THR A 528 -31.37 4.51 -30.69
CA THR A 528 -30.85 3.72 -31.81
C THR A 528 -29.51 4.30 -32.30
N LEU A 529 -28.69 3.51 -32.99
CA LEU A 529 -27.44 4.04 -33.58
C LEU A 529 -27.71 5.20 -34.53
N LEU A 530 -28.85 5.18 -35.23
CA LEU A 530 -29.31 6.27 -36.09
C LEU A 530 -29.63 7.55 -35.29
N ASP A 531 -30.29 7.40 -34.14
CA ASP A 531 -30.58 8.53 -33.24
C ASP A 531 -29.33 9.09 -32.56
N ILE A 532 -28.26 8.28 -32.42
CA ILE A 532 -26.98 8.70 -31.86
C ILE A 532 -26.14 9.38 -32.95
N ALA A 533 -26.00 8.78 -34.13
CA ALA A 533 -25.25 9.35 -35.25
C ALA A 533 -25.80 10.72 -35.69
N SER A 534 -27.12 10.88 -35.75
CA SER A 534 -27.76 12.14 -36.14
C SER A 534 -27.54 13.31 -35.16
N ARG A 535 -27.01 13.07 -33.95
CA ARG A 535 -26.68 14.12 -32.98
C ARG A 535 -25.33 14.77 -33.24
N TYR A 536 -24.49 14.18 -34.09
CA TYR A 536 -23.13 14.64 -34.33
C TYR A 536 -22.92 14.91 -35.81
N GLU A 537 -22.43 16.11 -36.13
CA GLU A 537 -22.26 16.56 -37.50
C GLU A 537 -21.18 15.73 -38.21
N ASN A 538 -21.50 15.16 -39.37
CA ASN A 538 -20.63 14.31 -40.19
C ASN A 538 -20.23 12.94 -39.60
N ILE A 539 -20.99 12.40 -38.65
CA ILE A 539 -20.81 11.02 -38.15
C ILE A 539 -21.92 10.12 -38.70
N THR A 540 -21.56 9.02 -39.35
CA THR A 540 -22.51 8.02 -39.87
C THR A 540 -22.72 6.88 -38.87
N VAL A 541 -23.80 6.11 -39.06
CA VAL A 541 -24.05 4.89 -38.28
C VAL A 541 -22.90 3.89 -38.46
N GLU A 542 -22.40 3.77 -39.69
CA GLU A 542 -21.21 2.98 -40.05
C GLU A 542 -19.96 3.41 -39.27
N ASP A 543 -19.70 4.70 -39.10
CA ASP A 543 -18.53 5.18 -38.32
C ASP A 543 -18.59 4.74 -36.85
N ILE A 544 -19.78 4.78 -36.24
CA ILE A 544 -20.00 4.33 -34.86
C ILE A 544 -19.86 2.81 -34.77
N ILE A 545 -20.36 2.08 -35.76
CA ILE A 545 -20.26 0.62 -35.83
C ILE A 545 -18.79 0.19 -35.93
N GLU A 546 -18.03 0.77 -36.87
CA GLU A 546 -16.62 0.44 -37.08
C GLU A 546 -15.75 0.81 -35.87
N LEU A 547 -15.98 1.97 -35.26
CA LEU A 547 -15.16 2.42 -34.12
C LEU A 547 -15.38 1.60 -32.83
N ASN A 548 -16.53 0.92 -32.73
CA ASN A 548 -16.94 0.16 -31.54
C ASN A 548 -17.03 -1.35 -31.75
N ASP A 549 -16.61 -1.85 -32.91
CA ASP A 549 -16.69 -3.27 -33.27
C ASP A 549 -18.12 -3.86 -33.07
N ILE A 550 -19.17 -3.10 -33.46
CA ILE A 550 -20.58 -3.52 -33.27
C ILE A 550 -21.00 -4.48 -34.39
N GLU A 551 -21.26 -5.75 -34.05
CA GLU A 551 -21.65 -6.76 -35.06
C GLU A 551 -23.18 -6.84 -35.31
N ASP A 552 -24.02 -6.33 -34.39
CA ASP A 552 -25.49 -6.32 -34.51
C ASP A 552 -26.08 -4.98 -34.04
N THR A 553 -26.75 -4.27 -34.94
CA THR A 553 -27.32 -2.93 -34.70
C THR A 553 -28.62 -2.96 -33.89
N GLU A 554 -29.27 -4.13 -33.73
CA GLU A 554 -30.48 -4.28 -32.93
C GLU A 554 -30.21 -4.51 -31.42
N GLU A 555 -28.94 -4.63 -31.01
CA GLU A 555 -28.52 -4.95 -29.63
C GLU A 555 -27.87 -3.78 -28.86
N LEU A 556 -28.27 -2.52 -29.10
CA LEU A 556 -27.84 -1.44 -28.22
C LEU A 556 -28.43 -1.60 -26.81
N LEU A 557 -27.57 -1.84 -25.84
CA LEU A 557 -27.95 -1.98 -24.44
C LEU A 557 -27.93 -0.63 -23.74
N GLU A 558 -29.00 -0.29 -23.03
CA GLU A 558 -29.02 0.90 -22.16
C GLU A 558 -27.83 0.84 -21.17
N GLY A 559 -27.04 1.91 -21.15
CA GLY A 559 -25.81 2.03 -20.38
C GLY A 559 -24.54 1.55 -21.09
N GLN A 560 -24.64 0.99 -22.30
CA GLN A 560 -23.48 0.68 -23.15
C GLN A 560 -22.73 1.96 -23.50
N THR A 561 -21.40 1.93 -23.45
CA THR A 561 -20.56 3.06 -23.86
C THR A 561 -20.11 2.87 -25.30
N LEU A 562 -20.36 3.87 -26.14
CA LEU A 562 -19.92 3.96 -27.52
C LEU A 562 -18.85 5.05 -27.64
N LYS A 563 -17.77 4.76 -28.34
CA LYS A 563 -16.82 5.74 -28.84
C LYS A 563 -17.42 6.43 -30.05
N ILE A 564 -17.39 7.75 -30.07
CA ILE A 564 -17.90 8.57 -31.17
C ILE A 564 -16.76 9.46 -31.64
N LEU A 565 -16.37 9.31 -32.91
CA LEU A 565 -15.21 10.00 -33.47
C LEU A 565 -15.42 11.53 -33.44
N LEU A 566 -14.39 12.30 -33.10
CA LEU A 566 -14.41 13.75 -33.25
C LEU A 566 -14.05 14.10 -34.71
N PRO A 567 -14.79 15.01 -35.37
CA PRO A 567 -14.50 15.42 -36.75
C PRO A 567 -13.10 16.05 -36.92
#